data_AF-A3TP49-F1
#
_entry.id   AF-A3TP49-F1
#
_cell.length_a   1.000
_cell.length_b   1.000
_cell.length_c   1.000
_cell.angle_alpha   90.00
_cell.angle_beta   90.00
_cell.angle_gamma   90.00
#
_symmetry.space_group_name_H-M   'P 1'
#
loop_
_entity.id
_entity.type
_entity.pdbx_description
1 polymer ?
#
loop_
_entity_poly.entity_id
_entity_poly.type
_entity_poly.pdbx_seq_one_letter_code
_entity_poly.pdbx_strand_id
1 'polypeptide(L)' 'MTWVDNYGAAGAELIPQPDDIWEHRLTDFVPRDDGTAYIVLPLWTSDEAPSDLSAECELSKTGQIEIIDVHAL' A
#
# COMPACT_ATOMS: atom_id res chain seq x y z
N MET A 1 5.33 5.65 13.14
CA MET A 1 5.15 6.79 12.20
C MET A 1 6.43 7.59 12.09
N THR A 2 7.31 7.11 11.22
CA THR A 2 8.50 7.82 10.75
C THR A 2 8.18 8.26 9.32
N TRP A 3 8.40 9.54 9.01
CA TRP A 3 8.21 10.05 7.65
C TRP A 3 9.37 9.61 6.77
N VAL A 4 9.09 9.23 5.52
CA VAL A 4 10.10 8.79 4.56
C VAL A 4 10.61 10.03 3.84
N ASP A 5 11.72 10.58 4.34
CA ASP A 5 12.27 11.85 3.83
C ASP A 5 12.89 11.73 2.42
N ASN A 6 13.18 10.51 1.94
CA ASN A 6 13.75 10.26 0.60
C ASN A 6 13.01 9.14 -0.15
N TYR A 7 12.02 9.53 -0.94
CA TYR A 7 11.26 8.64 -1.82
C TYR A 7 11.67 8.86 -3.30
N GLY A 8 11.86 7.79 -4.07
CA GLY A 8 12.27 7.83 -5.49
C GLY A 8 13.71 7.33 -5.76
N ALA A 9 14.26 7.63 -6.96
CA ALA A 9 15.51 7.05 -7.48
C ALA A 9 16.81 7.29 -6.65
N ALA A 10 16.72 8.09 -5.59
CA ALA A 10 17.82 8.33 -4.65
C ALA A 10 17.51 7.80 -3.22
N GLY A 11 16.43 7.03 -3.06
CA GLY A 11 15.93 6.51 -1.79
C GLY A 11 15.09 5.24 -2.01
N ALA A 12 13.96 5.11 -1.32
CA ALA A 12 13.07 3.95 -1.47
C ALA A 12 12.36 3.99 -2.83
N GLU A 13 12.96 3.36 -3.85
CA GLU A 13 12.38 3.22 -5.18
C GLU A 13 11.38 2.06 -5.19
N LEU A 14 10.10 2.37 -5.45
CA LEU A 14 9.10 1.33 -5.64
C LEU A 14 9.37 0.53 -6.91
N ILE A 15 9.23 -0.78 -6.78
CA ILE A 15 9.18 -1.70 -7.92
C ILE A 15 7.71 -2.05 -8.24
N PRO A 16 7.43 -2.72 -9.38
CA PRO A 16 6.12 -3.31 -9.60
C PRO A 16 5.73 -4.21 -8.43
N GLN A 17 4.56 -3.95 -7.85
CA GLN A 17 4.03 -4.71 -6.73
C GLN A 17 3.60 -6.10 -7.22
N PRO A 18 3.73 -7.17 -6.41
CA PRO A 18 3.41 -8.51 -6.86
C PRO A 18 1.90 -8.71 -7.03
N ASP A 19 1.49 -9.58 -7.94
CA ASP A 19 0.07 -9.82 -8.25
C ASP A 19 -0.72 -10.37 -7.03
N ASP A 20 -0.04 -11.08 -6.15
CA ASP A 20 -0.60 -11.68 -4.92
C ASP A 20 -0.61 -10.72 -3.71
N ILE A 21 -0.28 -9.44 -3.91
CA ILE A 21 -0.27 -8.43 -2.85
C ILE A 21 -1.61 -8.35 -2.09
N TRP A 22 -2.73 -8.59 -2.77
CA TRP A 22 -4.07 -8.58 -2.17
C TRP A 22 -4.31 -9.70 -1.16
N GLU A 23 -3.58 -10.81 -1.29
CA GLU A 23 -3.67 -11.98 -0.41
C GLU A 23 -2.52 -12.01 0.62
N HIS A 24 -1.60 -11.05 0.55
CA HIS A 24 -0.44 -11.01 1.41
C HIS A 24 -0.84 -10.85 2.88
N ARG A 25 -0.15 -11.55 3.79
CA ARG A 25 -0.48 -11.56 5.23
C ARG A 25 -0.44 -10.21 5.94
N LEU A 26 0.25 -9.22 5.35
CA LEU A 26 0.36 -7.85 5.86
C LEU A 26 -0.67 -6.91 5.22
N THR A 27 -1.45 -7.41 4.26
CA THR A 27 -2.55 -6.66 3.68
C THR A 27 -3.73 -6.71 4.63
N ASP A 28 -4.23 -5.53 4.98
CA ASP A 28 -5.47 -5.39 5.74
C ASP A 28 -6.56 -4.91 4.79
N PHE A 29 -7.67 -5.64 4.74
CA PHE A 29 -8.82 -5.33 3.90
C PHE A 29 -10.06 -5.20 4.78
N VAL A 30 -10.53 -3.96 4.92
CA VAL A 30 -11.64 -3.61 5.80
C VAL A 30 -12.85 -3.20 4.96
N PRO A 31 -13.74 -4.13 4.59
CA PRO A 31 -14.94 -3.82 3.83
C PRO A 31 -15.95 -3.05 4.67
N ARG A 32 -16.73 -2.20 4.02
CA ARG A 32 -17.83 -1.45 4.61
C ARG A 32 -19.17 -1.87 4.00
N ASP A 33 -20.25 -1.76 4.77
CA ASP A 33 -21.61 -2.16 4.36
C ASP A 33 -22.12 -1.44 3.11
N ASP A 34 -21.55 -0.29 2.79
CA ASP A 34 -21.96 0.56 1.69
C ASP A 34 -21.29 0.20 0.35
N GLY A 35 -20.50 -0.86 0.33
CA GLY A 35 -19.78 -1.36 -0.85
C GLY A 35 -18.43 -0.70 -1.09
N THR A 36 -17.92 0.09 -0.13
CA THR A 36 -16.54 0.60 -0.13
C THR A 36 -15.64 -0.27 0.74
N ALA A 37 -14.33 -0.08 0.66
CA ALA A 37 -13.38 -0.69 1.59
C ALA A 37 -12.18 0.22 1.84
N TYR A 38 -11.64 0.15 3.05
CA TYR A 38 -10.32 0.68 3.36
C TYR A 38 -9.31 -0.46 3.26
N ILE A 39 -8.16 -0.19 2.65
CA ILE A 39 -7.13 -1.20 2.39
C ILE A 39 -5.78 -0.66 2.83
N VAL A 40 -5.01 -1.46 3.55
CA VAL A 40 -3.59 -1.19 3.80
C VAL A 40 -2.78 -2.24 3.07
N LEU A 41 -1.90 -1.80 2.16
CA LEU A 41 -1.05 -2.68 1.35
C LEU A 41 0.42 -2.49 1.75
N PRO A 42 1.17 -3.57 2.00
CA PRO A 42 2.63 -3.48 2.09
C PRO A 42 3.22 -3.07 0.75
N LEU A 43 4.37 -2.39 0.74
CA LEU A 43 5.03 -1.95 -0.50
C LEU A 43 6.39 -2.61 -0.69
N TRP A 44 6.72 -2.92 -1.94
CA TRP A 44 8.01 -3.47 -2.36
C TRP A 44 8.88 -2.38 -2.95
N THR A 45 10.15 -2.39 -2.55
CA THR A 45 11.19 -1.52 -3.09
C THR A 45 12.26 -2.36 -3.78
N SER A 46 13.24 -1.70 -4.40
CA SER A 46 14.43 -2.38 -4.95
C SER A 46 15.24 -3.13 -3.90
N ASP A 47 15.16 -2.70 -2.64
CA ASP A 47 16.00 -3.18 -1.55
C ASP A 47 15.27 -4.12 -0.58
N GLU A 48 13.93 -4.00 -0.44
CA GLU A 48 13.13 -4.71 0.55
C GLU A 48 11.77 -5.20 0.01
N ALA A 49 11.34 -6.39 0.45
CA ALA A 49 10.21 -7.13 -0.12
C ALA A 49 9.51 -8.07 0.89
N PRO A 50 8.43 -7.64 1.58
CA PRO A 50 7.93 -6.26 1.65
C PRO A 50 8.86 -5.36 2.46
N SER A 51 8.86 -4.06 2.16
CA SER A 51 9.54 -3.02 2.93
C SER A 51 8.72 -2.58 4.14
N ASP A 52 9.29 -1.68 4.94
CA ASP A 52 8.56 -1.04 6.05
C ASP A 52 7.51 -0.01 5.59
N LEU A 53 7.41 0.24 4.26
CA LEU A 53 6.42 1.11 3.66
C LEU A 53 5.07 0.41 3.49
N SER A 54 4.00 1.17 3.69
CA SER A 54 2.63 0.77 3.42
C SER A 54 1.88 1.87 2.65
N ALA A 55 0.96 1.46 1.77
CA ALA A 55 0.00 2.34 1.13
C ALA A 55 -1.38 2.15 1.77
N GLU A 56 -2.01 3.26 2.14
CA GLU A 56 -3.42 3.29 2.49
C GLU A 56 -4.24 3.60 1.23
N CYS A 57 -5.29 2.80 0.99
CA CYS A 57 -6.14 2.91 -0.18
C CYS A 57 -7.62 2.91 0.18
N GLU A 58 -8.41 3.58 -0.66
CA GLU A 58 -9.87 3.56 -0.64
C GLU A 58 -10.41 2.86 -1.88
N LEU A 59 -11.24 1.84 -1.68
CA LEU A 59 -12.02 1.17 -2.71
C LEU A 59 -13.40 1.84 -2.80
N SER A 60 -13.71 2.39 -3.96
CA SER A 60 -15.01 2.97 -4.25
C SER A 60 -16.04 1.92 -4.66
N LYS A 61 -17.33 2.31 -4.65
CA LYS A 61 -18.45 1.44 -5.06
C LYS A 61 -18.41 1.02 -6.52
N THR A 62 -17.63 1.71 -7.35
CA THR A 62 -17.46 1.38 -8.77
C THR A 62 -16.29 0.41 -8.99
N GLY A 63 -15.59 -0.01 -7.93
CA GLY A 63 -14.43 -0.88 -8.02
C GLY A 63 -13.11 -0.14 -8.28
N GLN A 64 -13.11 1.20 -8.21
CA GLN A 64 -11.88 1.99 -8.36
C GLN A 64 -11.13 2.02 -7.03
N ILE A 65 -9.81 1.82 -7.08
CA ILE A 65 -8.92 1.94 -5.92
C ILE A 65 -8.12 3.22 -6.08
N GLU A 66 -8.09 4.03 -5.02
CA GLU A 66 -7.29 5.25 -4.93
C GLU A 66 -6.35 5.15 -3.74
N ILE A 67 -5.07 5.50 -3.95
CA ILE A 67 -4.11 5.62 -2.86
C ILE A 67 -4.36 6.96 -2.17
N ILE A 68 -4.59 6.92 -0.86
CA ILE A 68 -4.87 8.09 -0.04
C ILE A 68 -3.67 8.52 0.81
N ASP A 69 -2.80 7.58 1.19
CA ASP A 69 -1.55 7.88 1.91
C ASP A 69 -0.48 6.81 1.67
N VAL A 70 0.79 7.17 1.90
CA VAL A 70 1.95 6.26 1.92
C VAL A 70 2.83 6.61 3.11
N HIS A 71 3.08 5.63 3.99
CA HIS A 71 3.84 5.86 5.23
C HIS A 71 4.71 4.65 5.61
N ALA A 72 5.72 4.89 6.45
CA ALA A 72 6.44 3.81 7.13
C ALA A 72 5.79 3.51 8.50
N LEU A 73 5.67 2.24 8.86
CA LEU A 73 5.13 1.81 10.16
C LEU A 73 6.08 2.20 11.31
#